data_AF-A0A022RAX0-F1
#
_entry.id   AF-A0A022RAX0-F1
#
_cell.length_a   1.000
_cell.length_b   1.000
_cell.length_c   1.000
_cell.angle_alpha   90.00
_cell.angle_beta   90.00
_cell.angle_gamma   90.00
#
_symmetry.space_group_name_H-M   'P 1'
#
loop_
_entity.id
_entity.type
_entity.pdbx_description
1 polymer ?
#
loop_
_entity_poly.entity_id
_entity_poly.type
_entity_poly.pdbx_seq_one_letter_code
_entity_poly.pdbx_strand_id
1 'polypeptide(L)'
;MGIYIPTTMADHWLKLLICVIALSSTKVNVRASEMVNITLLSNAVEKGAVCLDGSPAGYHYAKGYGDGANSWMIYLPGGGWCGRKQSCIDRVKYSPMLSSTKNITQENFGAILSPNKTSNPDFYNWNRVFIRYCDGSSFMGDVKKVDPETNLHKRGSRIFTSVIDELLSKGLKDAKNVMLTGNSAGGLATILNCDRFRALVPNANMVKCVSDSGFFIHAKNLPNAAGRERTFSRVVHFHGISKFLPKSCTSRMKPGLCFFPENLVAHIKTPLFLLNSDFDKFQVINLLIYFHFLDKLHLTPYSFTIWYSTPSNMDLVI
;
A
#
# COMPACT_ATOMS: atom_id res chain seq x y z
N MET A 1 -63.89 -44.31 -26.19
CA MET A 1 -62.61 -43.68 -26.57
C MET A 1 -62.27 -42.63 -25.52
N GLY A 2 -61.39 -42.96 -24.58
CA GLY A 2 -60.84 -42.00 -23.63
C GLY A 2 -59.43 -41.63 -24.06
N ILE A 3 -59.17 -40.36 -24.31
CA ILE A 3 -57.85 -39.85 -24.71
C ILE A 3 -57.01 -39.69 -23.43
N TYR A 4 -55.99 -40.54 -23.29
CA TYR A 4 -55.02 -40.47 -22.20
C TYR A 4 -53.97 -39.40 -22.58
N ILE A 5 -53.96 -38.26 -21.88
CA ILE A 5 -52.97 -37.20 -22.09
C ILE A 5 -51.78 -37.48 -21.15
N PRO A 6 -50.54 -37.64 -21.66
CA PRO A 6 -49.40 -37.98 -20.82
C PRO A 6 -49.02 -36.79 -19.93
N THR A 7 -49.14 -36.94 -18.62
CA THR A 7 -48.86 -35.93 -17.59
C THR A 7 -47.36 -35.63 -17.38
N THR A 8 -46.46 -36.19 -18.18
CA THR A 8 -45.02 -36.20 -17.90
C THR A 8 -44.22 -35.07 -18.56
N MET A 9 -44.70 -34.52 -19.68
CA MET A 9 -43.98 -33.43 -20.36
C MET A 9 -44.25 -32.07 -19.73
N ALA A 10 -45.50 -31.75 -19.40
CA ALA A 10 -45.86 -30.46 -18.80
C ALA A 10 -45.18 -30.24 -17.42
N ASP A 11 -45.05 -31.30 -16.62
CA ASP A 11 -44.39 -31.24 -15.31
C ASP A 11 -42.87 -31.02 -15.44
N HIS A 12 -42.23 -31.62 -16.44
CA HIS A 12 -40.82 -31.36 -16.74
C HIS A 12 -40.58 -29.92 -17.19
N TRP A 13 -41.41 -29.40 -18.11
CA TRP A 13 -41.30 -28.02 -18.57
C TRP A 13 -41.55 -27.00 -17.45
N LEU A 14 -42.49 -27.30 -16.55
CA LEU A 14 -42.77 -26.46 -15.38
C LEU A 14 -41.58 -26.46 -14.39
N LYS A 15 -40.98 -27.63 -14.12
CA LYS A 15 -39.78 -27.74 -13.28
C LYS A 15 -38.57 -27.02 -13.90
N LEU A 16 -38.40 -27.13 -15.22
CA LEU A 16 -37.34 -26.43 -15.96
C LEU A 16 -37.56 -24.91 -15.91
N LEU A 17 -38.79 -24.45 -16.08
CA LEU A 17 -39.15 -23.04 -15.97
C LEU A 17 -38.91 -22.51 -14.55
N ILE A 18 -39.26 -23.26 -13.51
CA ILE A 18 -38.99 -22.91 -12.11
C ILE A 18 -37.47 -22.84 -11.85
N CYS A 19 -36.67 -23.79 -12.35
CA CYS A 19 -35.22 -23.74 -12.25
C CYS A 19 -34.62 -22.52 -12.99
N VAL A 20 -35.09 -22.22 -14.20
CA VAL A 20 -34.64 -21.04 -14.96
C VAL A 20 -35.03 -19.74 -14.27
N ILE A 21 -36.23 -19.66 -13.68
CA ILE A 21 -36.67 -18.51 -12.89
C ILE A 21 -35.84 -18.39 -11.60
N ALA A 22 -35.57 -19.48 -10.89
CA ALA A 22 -34.72 -19.48 -9.70
C ALA A 22 -33.26 -19.06 -10.02
N LEU A 23 -32.72 -19.51 -11.15
CA LEU A 23 -31.39 -19.14 -11.63
C LEU A 23 -31.32 -17.68 -12.13
N SER A 24 -32.40 -17.15 -12.70
CA SER A 24 -32.48 -15.74 -13.14
C SER A 24 -32.83 -14.75 -12.02
N SER A 25 -33.37 -15.24 -10.89
CA SER A 25 -33.68 -14.44 -9.69
C SER A 25 -32.44 -14.12 -8.85
N THR A 26 -31.35 -14.87 -9.00
CA THR A 26 -30.10 -14.62 -8.28
C THR A 26 -29.15 -13.79 -9.13
N LYS A 27 -29.51 -12.53 -9.39
CA LYS A 27 -28.50 -11.52 -9.67
C LYS A 27 -27.72 -11.28 -8.37
N VAL A 28 -26.82 -12.20 -8.02
CA VAL A 28 -25.81 -11.94 -6.99
C VAL A 28 -24.96 -10.81 -7.57
N ASN A 29 -25.19 -9.59 -7.10
CA ASN A 29 -24.43 -8.42 -7.51
C ASN A 29 -23.05 -8.52 -6.85
N VAL A 30 -22.19 -9.37 -7.41
CA VAL A 30 -20.84 -9.63 -6.96
C VAL A 30 -19.99 -8.41 -7.33
N ARG A 31 -20.00 -7.37 -6.48
CA ARG A 31 -19.16 -6.19 -6.67
C ARG A 31 -17.69 -6.60 -6.54
N ALA A 32 -16.94 -6.60 -7.66
CA ALA A 32 -15.51 -6.91 -7.66
C ALA A 32 -14.66 -5.84 -6.94
N SER A 33 -15.17 -4.60 -6.88
CA SER A 33 -14.55 -3.49 -6.19
C SER A 33 -15.59 -2.47 -5.70
N GLU A 34 -15.17 -1.49 -4.92
CA GLU A 34 -16.03 -0.46 -4.32
C GLU A 34 -15.34 0.91 -4.38
N MET A 35 -16.06 1.95 -4.82
CA MET A 35 -15.54 3.32 -4.77
C MET A 35 -15.79 3.91 -3.38
N VAL A 36 -14.72 4.27 -2.68
CA VAL A 36 -14.78 4.78 -1.30
C VAL A 36 -14.36 6.25 -1.28
N ASN A 37 -15.19 7.12 -0.70
CA ASN A 37 -14.92 8.55 -0.60
C ASN A 37 -13.72 8.85 0.31
N ILE A 38 -12.99 9.92 0.01
CA ILE A 38 -11.95 10.43 0.89
C ILE A 38 -12.56 11.07 2.15
N THR A 39 -11.90 10.88 3.29
CA THR A 39 -12.08 11.66 4.51
C THR A 39 -10.81 12.45 4.75
N LEU A 40 -10.93 13.79 4.76
CA LEU A 40 -9.83 14.68 5.14
C LEU A 40 -9.79 14.84 6.65
N LEU A 41 -8.60 14.87 7.25
CA LEU A 41 -8.45 15.13 8.67
C LEU A 41 -8.83 16.58 8.98
N SER A 42 -9.80 16.77 9.87
CA SER A 42 -10.31 18.11 10.23
C SER A 42 -9.23 19.01 10.86
N ASN A 43 -8.31 18.44 11.64
CA ASN A 43 -7.20 19.14 12.29
C ASN A 43 -5.83 18.86 11.64
N ALA A 44 -5.80 18.44 10.37
CA ALA A 44 -4.55 18.11 9.69
C ALA A 44 -3.55 19.28 9.70
N VAL A 45 -3.99 20.49 9.38
CA VAL A 45 -3.12 21.66 9.28
C VAL A 45 -2.52 22.02 10.64
N GLU A 46 -3.33 22.02 11.69
CA GLU A 46 -2.91 22.27 13.08
C GLU A 46 -1.87 21.25 13.54
N LYS A 47 -2.09 19.96 13.28
CA LYS A 47 -1.13 18.88 13.57
C LYS A 47 0.07 18.89 12.62
N GLY A 48 0.02 19.66 11.54
CA GLY A 48 0.99 19.65 10.44
C GLY A 48 0.99 18.34 9.65
N ALA A 49 -0.09 17.55 9.70
CA ALA A 49 -0.33 16.37 8.88
C ALA A 49 -0.88 16.81 7.52
N VAL A 50 0.00 17.38 6.69
CA VAL A 50 -0.34 17.91 5.37
C VAL A 50 0.54 17.27 4.29
N CYS A 51 0.02 17.19 3.07
CA CYS A 51 0.72 16.70 1.89
C CYS A 51 1.87 17.63 1.47
N LEU A 52 2.67 17.22 0.47
CA LEU A 52 3.79 18.01 -0.04
C LEU A 52 3.42 19.44 -0.43
N ASP A 53 2.22 19.64 -0.98
CA ASP A 53 1.68 20.94 -1.40
C ASP A 53 0.95 21.72 -0.28
N GLY A 54 0.93 21.18 0.95
CA GLY A 54 0.27 21.76 2.11
C GLY A 54 -1.22 21.41 2.27
N SER A 55 -1.83 20.65 1.36
CA SER A 55 -3.22 20.22 1.53
C SER A 55 -3.38 19.26 2.71
N PRO A 56 -4.55 19.21 3.39
CA PRO A 56 -4.75 18.33 4.54
C PRO A 56 -4.63 16.86 4.15
N ALA A 57 -3.96 16.06 4.99
CA ALA A 57 -3.92 14.62 4.80
C ALA A 57 -5.31 14.00 4.89
N GLY A 58 -5.48 12.85 4.24
CA GLY A 58 -6.73 12.12 4.24
C GLY A 58 -6.54 10.64 3.99
N TYR A 59 -7.63 9.91 4.14
CA TYR A 59 -7.70 8.46 3.97
C TYR A 59 -9.10 8.06 3.47
N HIS A 60 -9.23 6.86 2.95
CA HIS A 60 -10.50 6.25 2.57
C HIS A 60 -10.79 5.11 3.54
N TYR A 61 -12.05 4.94 3.94
CA TYR A 61 -12.43 3.95 4.94
C TYR A 61 -13.76 3.30 4.59
N ALA A 62 -13.73 1.97 4.46
CA ALA A 62 -14.91 1.11 4.39
C ALA A 62 -15.05 0.32 5.69
N LYS A 63 -16.19 0.46 6.35
CA LYS A 63 -16.46 -0.18 7.65
C LYS A 63 -16.62 -1.69 7.49
N GLY A 64 -16.02 -2.45 8.40
CA GLY A 64 -16.15 -3.90 8.46
C GLY A 64 -17.50 -4.35 9.02
N TYR A 65 -17.83 -5.63 8.82
CA TYR A 65 -19.10 -6.22 9.25
C TYR A 65 -18.95 -7.71 9.58
N GLY A 66 -19.95 -8.27 10.27
CA GLY A 66 -19.93 -9.67 10.70
C GLY A 66 -18.74 -9.99 11.61
N ASP A 67 -18.12 -11.14 11.40
CA ASP A 67 -16.91 -11.58 12.09
C ASP A 67 -15.67 -10.72 11.78
N GLY A 68 -15.66 -10.00 10.65
CA GLY A 68 -14.63 -9.04 10.28
C GLY A 68 -14.72 -7.67 10.99
N ALA A 69 -15.82 -7.39 11.71
CA ALA A 69 -16.08 -6.05 12.29
C ALA A 69 -15.03 -5.57 13.30
N ASN A 70 -14.34 -6.50 13.98
CA ASN A 70 -13.26 -6.21 14.94
C ASN A 70 -11.86 -6.43 14.35
N SER A 71 -11.76 -6.60 13.02
CA SER A 71 -10.50 -6.78 12.32
C SER A 71 -10.25 -5.60 11.38
N TRP A 72 -9.00 -5.16 11.26
CA TRP A 72 -8.62 -3.95 10.54
C TRP A 72 -7.47 -4.19 9.58
N MET A 73 -7.59 -3.63 8.38
CA MET A 73 -6.56 -3.60 7.35
C MET A 73 -6.23 -2.14 7.03
N ILE A 74 -5.00 -1.75 7.32
CA ILE A 74 -4.47 -0.42 7.05
C ILE A 74 -3.52 -0.52 5.87
N TYR A 75 -3.91 0.04 4.73
CA TYR A 75 -3.16 -0.03 3.48
C TYR A 75 -2.39 1.26 3.19
N LEU A 76 -1.10 1.13 2.94
CA LEU A 76 -0.17 2.19 2.54
C LEU A 76 0.18 2.02 1.05
N PRO A 77 -0.27 2.92 0.16
CA PRO A 77 0.02 2.81 -1.26
C PRO A 77 1.44 3.27 -1.60
N GLY A 78 1.95 2.75 -2.72
CA GLY A 78 3.21 3.15 -3.31
C GLY A 78 3.15 4.43 -4.14
N GLY A 79 4.27 4.76 -4.79
CA GLY A 79 4.38 5.93 -5.67
C GLY A 79 5.78 6.56 -5.72
N GLY A 80 6.83 5.79 -5.45
CA GLY A 80 8.21 6.27 -5.43
C GLY A 80 8.48 7.38 -4.41
N TRP A 81 9.58 8.11 -4.60
CA TRP A 81 10.06 9.14 -3.68
C TRP A 81 10.54 10.37 -4.42
N CYS A 82 10.67 11.48 -3.71
CA CYS A 82 11.46 12.62 -4.15
C CYS A 82 12.49 12.96 -3.05
N GLY A 83 13.75 13.24 -3.43
CA GLY A 83 14.86 13.39 -2.47
C GLY A 83 15.66 14.68 -2.64
N ARG A 84 15.18 15.59 -3.48
CA ARG A 84 15.79 16.91 -3.76
C ARG A 84 14.68 17.94 -3.93
N LYS A 85 15.01 19.21 -3.67
CA LYS A 85 14.09 20.35 -3.84
C LYS A 85 13.39 20.30 -5.20
N GLN A 86 14.14 20.34 -6.30
CA GLN A 86 13.56 20.30 -7.65
C GLN A 86 12.70 19.05 -7.89
N SER A 87 13.19 17.85 -7.54
CA SER A 87 12.41 16.61 -7.76
C SER A 87 11.07 16.60 -7.00
N CYS A 88 10.98 17.27 -5.85
CA CYS A 88 9.73 17.36 -5.10
C CYS A 88 8.80 18.45 -5.65
N ILE A 89 9.34 19.55 -6.16
CA ILE A 89 8.57 20.55 -6.92
C ILE A 89 7.96 19.89 -8.16
N ASP A 90 8.79 19.17 -8.92
CA ASP A 90 8.35 18.44 -10.11
C ASP A 90 7.28 17.41 -9.76
N ARG A 91 7.43 16.71 -8.63
CA ARG A 91 6.39 15.78 -8.13
C ARG A 91 5.08 16.49 -7.83
N VAL A 92 5.10 17.67 -7.20
CA VAL A 92 3.89 18.47 -6.94
C VAL A 92 3.22 18.89 -8.25
N LYS A 93 4.02 19.30 -9.23
CA LYS A 93 3.54 19.81 -10.52
C LYS A 93 3.00 18.70 -11.44
N TYR A 94 3.71 17.59 -11.55
CA TYR A 94 3.47 16.55 -12.55
C TYR A 94 2.87 15.26 -11.96
N SER A 95 2.76 15.14 -10.65
CA SER A 95 2.17 13.97 -9.96
C SER A 95 1.30 14.40 -8.78
N PRO A 96 0.24 15.21 -9.01
CA PRO A 96 -0.60 15.75 -7.94
C PRO A 96 -1.27 14.68 -7.07
N MET A 97 -1.61 13.52 -7.64
CA MET A 97 -2.20 12.37 -6.91
C MET A 97 -1.27 11.75 -5.86
N LEU A 98 0.03 12.08 -5.92
CA LEU A 98 1.08 11.60 -5.03
C LEU A 98 1.72 12.71 -4.19
N SER A 99 1.08 13.88 -4.14
CA SER A 99 1.62 15.11 -3.51
C SER A 99 0.56 16.08 -2.97
N SER A 100 -0.73 15.86 -3.27
CA SER A 100 -1.87 16.68 -2.85
C SER A 100 -3.12 15.83 -2.63
N THR A 101 -4.10 16.42 -1.95
CA THR A 101 -5.47 15.89 -1.75
C THR A 101 -6.55 16.77 -2.38
N LYS A 102 -6.22 17.93 -2.96
CA LYS A 102 -7.20 18.93 -3.42
C LYS A 102 -8.21 18.42 -4.45
N ASN A 103 -7.81 17.47 -5.30
CA ASN A 103 -8.63 16.92 -6.38
C ASN A 103 -8.89 15.42 -6.23
N ILE A 104 -8.81 14.89 -5.01
CA ILE A 104 -9.07 13.49 -4.72
C ILE A 104 -10.47 13.38 -4.13
N THR A 105 -11.33 12.57 -4.73
CA THR A 105 -12.70 12.36 -4.25
C THR A 105 -12.93 10.93 -3.78
N GLN A 106 -12.49 9.95 -4.56
CA GLN A 106 -12.72 8.53 -4.33
C GLN A 106 -11.47 7.69 -4.61
N GLU A 107 -11.42 6.51 -4.02
CA GLU A 107 -10.44 5.46 -4.32
C GLU A 107 -11.16 4.13 -4.55
N ASN A 108 -10.66 3.32 -5.48
CA ASN A 108 -11.28 2.04 -5.80
C ASN A 108 -10.70 0.93 -4.93
N PHE A 109 -11.51 0.38 -4.04
CA PHE A 109 -11.15 -0.74 -3.18
C PHE A 109 -11.29 -2.05 -3.94
N GLY A 110 -10.18 -2.50 -4.55
CA GLY A 110 -10.02 -3.80 -5.20
C GLY A 110 -8.92 -4.64 -4.56
N ALA A 111 -8.57 -5.77 -5.18
CA ALA A 111 -7.53 -6.70 -4.71
C ALA A 111 -7.70 -7.04 -3.21
N ILE A 112 -6.66 -6.86 -2.39
CA ILE A 112 -6.68 -7.13 -0.94
C ILE A 112 -7.67 -6.24 -0.16
N LEU A 113 -8.10 -5.11 -0.74
CA LEU A 113 -9.14 -4.24 -0.19
C LEU A 113 -10.51 -4.53 -0.80
N SER A 114 -10.68 -5.51 -1.69
CA SER A 114 -11.97 -5.78 -2.33
C SER A 114 -13.04 -6.20 -1.31
N PRO A 115 -14.31 -5.77 -1.44
CA PRO A 115 -15.42 -6.27 -0.63
C PRO A 115 -15.90 -7.67 -1.10
N ASN A 116 -15.27 -8.21 -2.13
CA ASN A 116 -15.69 -9.43 -2.78
C ASN A 116 -15.08 -10.65 -2.11
N LYS A 117 -15.91 -11.50 -1.50
CA LYS A 117 -15.43 -12.72 -0.85
C LYS A 117 -14.74 -13.70 -1.81
N THR A 118 -15.09 -13.70 -3.10
CA THR A 118 -14.45 -14.62 -4.06
C THR A 118 -13.01 -14.23 -4.35
N SER A 119 -12.72 -12.93 -4.50
CA SER A 119 -11.35 -12.46 -4.77
C SER A 119 -10.57 -12.05 -3.51
N ASN A 120 -11.25 -11.81 -2.39
CA ASN A 120 -10.68 -11.48 -1.09
C ASN A 120 -11.33 -12.33 0.02
N PRO A 121 -11.13 -13.66 0.01
CA PRO A 121 -11.86 -14.59 0.88
C PRO A 121 -11.65 -14.34 2.37
N ASP A 122 -10.47 -13.85 2.75
CA ASP A 122 -10.07 -13.72 4.15
C ASP A 122 -10.40 -12.35 4.75
N PHE A 123 -10.41 -11.29 3.94
CA PHE A 123 -10.44 -9.91 4.45
C PHE A 123 -11.59 -9.05 3.90
N TYR A 124 -12.46 -9.59 3.05
CA TYR A 124 -13.51 -8.81 2.38
C TYR A 124 -14.42 -8.00 3.31
N ASN A 125 -14.65 -8.51 4.53
CA ASN A 125 -15.53 -7.91 5.52
C ASN A 125 -14.81 -7.24 6.70
N TRP A 126 -13.48 -7.07 6.62
CA TRP A 126 -12.72 -6.31 7.60
C TRP A 126 -12.99 -4.80 7.47
N ASN A 127 -12.60 -4.04 8.49
CA ASN A 127 -12.43 -2.59 8.34
C ASN A 127 -11.26 -2.35 7.40
N ARG A 128 -11.52 -1.75 6.23
CA ARG A 128 -10.54 -1.57 5.16
C ARG A 128 -10.22 -0.09 5.04
N VAL A 129 -8.94 0.26 5.14
CA VAL A 129 -8.47 1.64 5.12
C VAL A 129 -7.37 1.82 4.09
N PHE A 130 -7.44 2.88 3.29
CA PHE A 130 -6.39 3.32 2.38
C PHE A 130 -5.92 4.71 2.80
N ILE A 131 -4.65 4.84 3.20
CA ILE A 131 -4.08 6.14 3.60
C ILE A 131 -3.47 6.82 2.37
N ARG A 132 -3.81 8.08 2.07
CA ARG A 132 -3.25 8.76 0.90
C ARG A 132 -1.74 8.94 1.04
N TYR A 133 -0.98 8.41 0.08
CA TYR A 133 0.46 8.67 -0.02
C TYR A 133 0.71 9.98 -0.75
N CYS A 134 1.02 11.03 0.00
CA CYS A 134 1.22 12.38 -0.55
C CYS A 134 2.46 13.10 -0.01
N ASP A 135 3.34 12.40 0.72
CA ASP A 135 4.55 12.97 1.32
C ASP A 135 5.83 12.69 0.52
N GLY A 136 5.84 11.65 -0.33
CA GLY A 136 7.02 11.29 -1.14
C GLY A 136 8.20 10.73 -0.33
N SER A 137 7.96 10.25 0.91
CA SER A 137 8.99 9.83 1.86
C SER A 137 8.67 8.51 2.59
N SER A 138 7.82 7.66 2.01
CA SER A 138 7.31 6.44 2.66
C SER A 138 6.74 6.67 4.06
N PHE A 139 5.99 7.76 4.26
CA PHE A 139 5.40 8.09 5.57
C PHE A 139 6.42 8.25 6.72
N MET A 140 7.69 8.53 6.41
CA MET A 140 8.76 8.65 7.43
C MET A 140 9.24 10.08 7.67
N GLY A 141 9.08 10.99 6.72
CA GLY A 141 9.63 12.35 6.80
C GLY A 141 8.97 13.25 7.84
N ASP A 142 9.75 14.10 8.51
CA ASP A 142 9.22 15.23 9.27
C ASP A 142 10.28 16.34 9.45
N VAL A 143 10.06 17.46 8.75
CA VAL A 143 10.88 18.68 8.87
C VAL A 143 10.02 19.83 9.37
N LYS A 144 10.21 20.29 10.62
CA LYS A 144 9.37 21.32 11.27
C LYS A 144 9.21 22.60 10.43
N LYS A 145 10.30 23.11 9.85
CA LYS A 145 10.29 24.32 9.02
C LYS A 145 9.78 24.00 7.60
N VAL A 146 8.79 24.75 7.15
CA VAL A 146 8.34 24.73 5.74
C VAL A 146 9.40 25.44 4.89
N ASP A 147 9.65 24.93 3.69
CA ASP A 147 10.59 25.59 2.77
C ASP A 147 10.00 26.93 2.32
N PRO A 148 10.64 28.09 2.63
CA PRO A 148 10.04 29.40 2.40
C PRO A 148 9.97 29.79 0.93
N GLU A 149 10.80 29.20 0.07
CA GLU A 149 10.83 29.51 -1.36
C GLU A 149 9.82 28.67 -2.15
N THR A 150 9.66 27.42 -1.75
CA THR A 150 8.91 26.42 -2.53
C THR A 150 7.60 26.00 -1.87
N ASN A 151 7.38 26.40 -0.62
CA ASN A 151 6.29 25.98 0.24
C ASN A 151 6.16 24.44 0.36
N LEU A 152 7.26 23.69 0.23
CA LEU A 152 7.23 22.24 0.36
C LEU A 152 7.09 21.81 1.83
N HIS A 153 6.09 20.97 2.09
CA HIS A 153 5.85 20.38 3.41
C HIS A 153 6.33 18.92 3.45
N LYS A 154 7.25 18.61 4.37
CA LYS A 154 7.83 17.26 4.50
C LYS A 154 7.33 16.63 5.80
N ARG A 155 6.20 15.91 5.71
CA ARG A 155 5.34 15.56 6.85
C ARG A 155 4.89 14.10 6.91
N GLY A 156 5.49 13.19 6.15
CA GLY A 156 5.08 11.78 6.08
C GLY A 156 4.80 11.13 7.43
N SER A 157 5.67 11.31 8.42
CA SER A 157 5.46 10.74 9.76
C SER A 157 4.28 11.38 10.50
N ARG A 158 3.96 12.65 10.27
CA ARG A 158 2.81 13.31 10.90
C ARG A 158 1.51 12.87 10.26
N ILE A 159 1.51 12.67 8.95
CA ILE A 159 0.39 12.09 8.20
C ILE A 159 0.06 10.72 8.77
N PHE A 160 1.05 9.83 8.86
CA PHE A 160 0.87 8.49 9.41
C PHE A 160 0.26 8.52 10.81
N THR A 161 0.93 9.18 11.77
CA THR A 161 0.43 9.24 13.15
C THR A 161 -0.96 9.85 13.24
N SER A 162 -1.23 10.96 12.55
CA SER A 162 -2.52 11.65 12.68
C SER A 162 -3.67 10.86 12.08
N VAL A 163 -3.42 10.12 11.00
CA VAL A 163 -4.43 9.21 10.43
C VAL A 163 -4.65 8.02 11.36
N ILE A 164 -3.59 7.39 11.91
CA ILE A 164 -3.77 6.29 12.87
C ILE A 164 -4.54 6.78 14.11
N ASP A 165 -4.25 7.96 14.64
CA ASP A 165 -4.97 8.55 15.79
C ASP A 165 -6.47 8.74 15.49
N GLU A 166 -6.81 9.23 14.28
CA GLU A 166 -8.20 9.34 13.84
C GLU A 166 -8.87 7.97 13.79
N LEU A 167 -8.19 6.95 13.25
CA LEU A 167 -8.73 5.59 13.17
C LEU A 167 -8.89 4.94 14.55
N LEU A 168 -7.99 5.21 15.49
CA LEU A 168 -8.12 4.78 16.90
C LEU A 168 -9.43 5.32 17.50
N SER A 169 -9.78 6.57 17.21
CA SER A 169 -11.07 7.16 17.65
C SER A 169 -12.29 6.51 16.99
N LYS A 170 -12.13 5.86 15.83
CA LYS A 170 -13.19 5.19 15.07
C LYS A 170 -13.31 3.69 15.37
N GLY A 171 -12.57 3.18 16.34
CA GLY A 171 -12.67 1.79 16.81
C GLY A 171 -11.44 0.94 16.57
N LEU A 172 -10.39 1.44 15.91
CA LEU A 172 -9.12 0.70 15.76
C LEU A 172 -8.50 0.39 17.14
N LYS A 173 -8.75 1.24 18.15
CA LYS A 173 -8.26 1.03 19.53
C LYS A 173 -8.79 -0.25 20.19
N ASP A 174 -9.94 -0.75 19.70
CA ASP A 174 -10.66 -1.91 20.21
C ASP A 174 -10.52 -3.12 19.26
N ALA A 175 -9.66 -3.03 18.25
CA ALA A 175 -9.47 -4.08 17.26
C ALA A 175 -8.89 -5.37 17.87
N LYS A 176 -9.40 -6.53 17.45
CA LYS A 176 -8.84 -7.84 17.79
C LYS A 176 -7.64 -8.18 16.90
N ASN A 177 -7.80 -7.98 15.59
CA ASN A 177 -6.79 -8.27 14.58
C ASN A 177 -6.49 -7.00 13.78
N VAL A 178 -5.22 -6.71 13.56
CA VAL A 178 -4.81 -5.55 12.77
C VAL A 178 -3.70 -5.95 11.81
N MET A 179 -3.87 -5.61 10.54
CA MET A 179 -2.87 -5.78 9.51
C MET A 179 -2.44 -4.41 8.99
N LEU A 180 -1.15 -4.09 9.10
CA LEU A 180 -0.54 -3.01 8.33
C LEU A 180 0.01 -3.60 7.04
N THR A 181 -0.45 -3.12 5.90
CA THR A 181 -0.03 -3.62 4.60
C THR A 181 0.27 -2.47 3.65
N GLY A 182 1.06 -2.71 2.61
CA GLY A 182 1.32 -1.69 1.60
C GLY A 182 2.19 -2.20 0.47
N ASN A 183 2.18 -1.46 -0.64
CA ASN A 183 2.91 -1.83 -1.85
C ASN A 183 4.02 -0.82 -2.21
N SER A 184 5.14 -1.28 -2.77
CA SER A 184 6.23 -0.41 -3.25
C SER A 184 6.73 0.54 -2.15
N ALA A 185 6.65 1.86 -2.35
CA ALA A 185 7.01 2.84 -1.32
C ALA A 185 6.17 2.70 -0.02
N GLY A 186 4.92 2.27 -0.14
CA GLY A 186 4.07 1.93 0.99
C GLY A 186 4.44 0.59 1.64
N GLY A 187 4.94 -0.38 0.87
CA GLY A 187 5.52 -1.62 1.40
C GLY A 187 6.78 -1.34 2.23
N LEU A 188 7.66 -0.48 1.73
CA LEU A 188 8.80 0.02 2.51
C LEU A 188 8.33 0.76 3.78
N ALA A 189 7.29 1.59 3.67
CA ALA A 189 6.69 2.27 4.82
C ALA A 189 6.15 1.28 5.87
N THR A 190 5.53 0.17 5.42
CA THR A 190 5.06 -0.92 6.28
C THR A 190 6.20 -1.55 7.06
N ILE A 191 7.33 -1.86 6.40
CA ILE A 191 8.52 -2.40 7.08
C ILE A 191 9.02 -1.40 8.13
N LEU A 192 9.22 -0.14 7.73
CA LEU A 192 9.84 0.89 8.56
C LEU A 192 8.97 1.31 9.75
N ASN A 193 7.64 1.25 9.62
CA ASN A 193 6.71 1.60 10.70
C ASN A 193 6.17 0.39 11.46
N CYS A 194 6.55 -0.85 11.14
CA CYS A 194 5.88 -2.05 11.66
C CYS A 194 5.83 -2.08 13.21
N ASP A 195 6.98 -1.96 13.88
CA ASP A 195 7.04 -1.96 15.35
C ASP A 195 6.43 -0.68 15.96
N ARG A 196 6.59 0.47 15.29
CA ARG A 196 5.93 1.72 15.72
C ARG A 196 4.42 1.58 15.68
N PHE A 197 3.88 0.96 14.64
CA PHE A 197 2.46 0.71 14.48
C PHE A 197 1.95 -0.26 15.53
N ARG A 198 2.67 -1.36 15.80
CA ARG A 198 2.35 -2.28 16.91
C ARG A 198 2.20 -1.55 18.24
N ALA A 199 3.07 -0.58 18.51
CA ALA A 199 3.02 0.23 19.73
C ALA A 199 1.82 1.20 19.79
N LEU A 200 1.27 1.61 18.64
CA LEU A 200 0.08 2.47 18.57
C LEU A 200 -1.24 1.69 18.77
N VAL A 201 -1.23 0.38 18.56
CA VAL A 201 -2.39 -0.52 18.80
C VAL A 201 -2.08 -1.57 19.88
N PRO A 202 -1.74 -1.15 21.12
CA PRO A 202 -1.25 -2.07 22.15
C PRO A 202 -2.26 -3.18 22.48
N ASN A 203 -3.56 -2.85 22.44
CA ASN A 203 -4.67 -3.73 22.81
C ASN A 203 -5.03 -4.78 21.76
N ALA A 204 -4.52 -4.67 20.52
CA ALA A 204 -4.81 -5.66 19.50
C ALA A 204 -4.12 -6.99 19.83
N ASN A 205 -4.90 -8.07 19.87
CA ASN A 205 -4.40 -9.42 20.14
C ASN A 205 -3.41 -9.87 19.07
N MET A 206 -3.73 -9.58 17.81
CA MET A 206 -2.88 -9.91 16.66
C MET A 206 -2.58 -8.66 15.86
N VAL A 207 -1.28 -8.41 15.65
CA VAL A 207 -0.78 -7.37 14.76
C VAL A 207 0.22 -8.00 13.80
N LYS A 208 -0.04 -7.88 12.50
CA LYS A 208 0.84 -8.36 11.43
C LYS A 208 1.16 -7.23 10.46
N CYS A 209 2.36 -7.25 9.92
CA CYS A 209 2.77 -6.37 8.84
C CYS A 209 2.97 -7.20 7.57
N VAL A 210 2.47 -6.72 6.43
CA VAL A 210 2.64 -7.37 5.13
C VAL A 210 3.22 -6.34 4.16
N SER A 211 4.46 -6.53 3.76
CA SER A 211 5.10 -5.65 2.79
C SER A 211 5.09 -6.30 1.42
N ASP A 212 4.33 -5.74 0.49
CA ASP A 212 4.35 -6.10 -0.93
C ASP A 212 5.33 -5.20 -1.69
N SER A 213 6.29 -5.81 -2.40
CA SER A 213 7.23 -5.14 -3.30
C SER A 213 7.99 -3.97 -2.63
N GLY A 214 8.17 -4.06 -1.31
CA GLY A 214 8.77 -3.02 -0.46
C GLY A 214 10.19 -3.33 -0.01
N PHE A 215 10.72 -4.52 -0.36
CA PHE A 215 12.05 -4.97 0.06
C PHE A 215 13.12 -4.51 -0.94
N PHE A 216 13.48 -3.23 -0.87
CA PHE A 216 14.54 -2.67 -1.71
C PHE A 216 15.93 -3.06 -1.17
N ILE A 217 16.82 -3.51 -2.05
CA ILE A 217 18.18 -3.94 -1.66
C ILE A 217 19.22 -2.90 -2.06
N HIS A 218 20.19 -2.66 -1.18
CA HIS A 218 21.39 -1.91 -1.55
C HIS A 218 22.29 -2.82 -2.39
N ALA A 219 22.42 -4.10 -2.04
CA ALA A 219 23.19 -5.09 -2.78
C ALA A 219 24.57 -4.55 -3.22
N LYS A 220 25.45 -4.37 -2.24
CA LYS A 220 26.77 -3.72 -2.41
C LYS A 220 27.64 -4.28 -3.54
N ASN A 221 27.44 -5.56 -3.89
CA ASN A 221 28.22 -6.27 -4.91
C ASN A 221 27.59 -6.20 -6.33
N LEU A 222 26.42 -5.58 -6.49
CA LEU A 222 25.76 -5.42 -7.79
C LEU A 222 26.10 -4.05 -8.42
N PRO A 223 26.09 -3.93 -9.76
CA PRO A 223 26.34 -2.68 -10.47
C PRO A 223 25.54 -1.51 -9.89
N ASN A 224 26.11 -0.30 -9.87
CA ASN A 224 25.44 0.92 -9.38
C ASN A 224 25.01 0.92 -7.89
N ALA A 225 25.63 0.11 -7.02
CA ALA A 225 25.38 0.12 -5.57
C ALA A 225 25.49 1.53 -4.95
N ALA A 226 26.55 2.27 -5.29
CA ALA A 226 26.71 3.65 -4.84
C ALA A 226 25.58 4.58 -5.32
N GLY A 227 24.99 4.32 -6.50
CA GLY A 227 23.82 5.05 -6.99
C GLY A 227 22.59 4.80 -6.14
N ARG A 228 22.34 3.52 -5.78
CA ARG A 228 21.26 3.15 -4.85
C ARG A 228 21.43 3.80 -3.49
N GLU A 229 22.62 3.70 -2.89
CA GLU A 229 22.91 4.36 -1.61
C GLU A 229 22.67 5.86 -1.70
N ARG A 230 23.14 6.53 -2.76
CA ARG A 230 22.90 7.97 -2.96
C ARG A 230 21.42 8.32 -3.07
N THR A 231 20.61 7.49 -3.74
CA THR A 231 19.17 7.73 -3.90
C THR A 231 18.47 7.74 -2.55
N PHE A 232 18.64 6.70 -1.73
CA PHE A 232 18.00 6.65 -0.40
C PHE A 232 18.64 7.62 0.59
N SER A 233 19.94 7.88 0.52
CA SER A 233 20.58 8.92 1.33
C SER A 233 19.98 10.30 1.07
N ARG A 234 19.65 10.63 -0.19
CA ARG A 234 18.97 11.89 -0.54
C ARG A 234 17.57 11.97 0.04
N VAL A 235 16.78 10.90 -0.07
CA VAL A 235 15.43 10.84 0.51
C VAL A 235 15.51 11.02 2.03
N VAL A 236 16.40 10.26 2.69
CA VAL A 236 16.58 10.31 4.14
C VAL A 236 17.00 11.69 4.63
N HIS A 237 17.97 12.31 3.98
CA HIS A 237 18.44 13.65 4.36
C HIS A 237 17.39 14.73 4.09
N PHE A 238 16.82 14.76 2.88
CA PHE A 238 15.91 15.83 2.45
C PHE A 238 14.64 15.90 3.29
N HIS A 239 14.10 14.73 3.67
CA HIS A 239 12.88 14.58 4.47
C HIS A 239 13.12 14.50 5.98
N GLY A 240 14.37 14.56 6.45
CA GLY A 240 14.69 14.50 7.88
C GLY A 240 14.34 13.15 8.53
N ILE A 241 14.47 12.04 7.78
CA ILE A 241 14.05 10.70 8.20
C ILE A 241 14.96 10.11 9.28
N SER A 242 16.24 10.52 9.34
CA SER A 242 17.26 9.91 10.21
C SER A 242 16.83 9.75 11.69
N LYS A 243 15.98 10.65 12.20
CA LYS A 243 15.49 10.62 13.58
C LYS A 243 14.46 9.51 13.86
N PHE A 244 13.86 8.93 12.83
CA PHE A 244 12.89 7.85 12.91
C PHE A 244 13.47 6.48 12.61
N LEU A 245 14.72 6.41 12.13
CA LEU A 245 15.37 5.14 11.84
C LEU A 245 15.87 4.48 13.14
N PRO A 246 15.87 3.13 13.23
CA PRO A 246 16.32 2.44 14.42
C PRO A 246 17.75 2.81 14.83
N LYS A 247 17.95 3.08 16.13
CA LYS A 247 19.28 3.30 16.70
C LYS A 247 20.19 2.08 16.57
N SER A 248 19.60 0.88 16.60
CA SER A 248 20.32 -0.37 16.32
C SER A 248 20.95 -0.42 14.93
N CYS A 249 20.44 0.34 13.96
CA CYS A 249 21.03 0.48 12.64
C CYS A 249 21.93 1.72 12.54
N THR A 250 21.40 2.90 12.90
CA THR A 250 22.09 4.19 12.69
C THR A 250 23.35 4.39 13.54
N SER A 251 23.56 3.59 14.58
CA SER A 251 24.82 3.55 15.35
C SER A 251 25.97 2.84 14.63
N ARG A 252 25.65 1.96 13.65
CA ARG A 252 26.63 1.11 12.96
C ARG A 252 26.89 1.54 11.52
N MET A 253 25.97 2.29 10.91
CA MET A 253 26.06 2.69 9.51
C MET A 253 25.35 4.02 9.24
N LYS A 254 25.58 4.59 8.05
CA LYS A 254 24.95 5.84 7.63
C LYS A 254 23.42 5.69 7.59
N PRO A 255 22.64 6.72 7.96
CA PRO A 255 21.18 6.68 7.93
C PRO A 255 20.57 6.27 6.58
N GLY A 256 21.19 6.64 5.46
CA GLY A 256 20.72 6.21 4.13
C GLY A 256 20.75 4.69 3.92
N LEU A 257 21.71 3.98 4.52
CA LEU A 257 21.79 2.52 4.46
C LEU A 257 20.71 1.87 5.33
N CYS A 258 20.34 2.52 6.44
CA CYS A 258 19.25 2.09 7.31
C CYS A 258 17.85 2.29 6.69
N PHE A 259 17.75 2.87 5.50
CA PHE A 259 16.48 2.94 4.76
C PHE A 259 16.26 1.71 3.87
N PHE A 260 17.30 0.89 3.64
CA PHE A 260 17.16 -0.40 2.97
C PHE A 260 16.74 -1.49 3.99
N PRO A 261 15.64 -2.20 3.76
CA PRO A 261 15.15 -3.27 4.65
C PRO A 261 16.20 -4.32 5.03
N GLU A 262 17.12 -4.67 4.12
CA GLU A 262 18.20 -5.64 4.38
C GLU A 262 19.02 -5.33 5.64
N ASN A 263 19.10 -4.06 6.05
CA ASN A 263 19.92 -3.62 7.17
C ASN A 263 19.17 -3.56 8.51
N LEU A 264 17.84 -3.71 8.52
CA LEU A 264 17.04 -3.57 9.74
C LEU A 264 15.98 -4.65 9.96
N VAL A 265 15.61 -5.44 8.94
CA VAL A 265 14.50 -6.40 9.03
C VAL A 265 14.71 -7.43 10.14
N ALA A 266 15.96 -7.84 10.37
CA ALA A 266 16.33 -8.78 11.43
C ALA A 266 16.08 -8.22 12.86
N HIS A 267 15.84 -6.92 13.01
CA HIS A 267 15.56 -6.26 14.29
C HIS A 267 14.08 -5.96 14.50
N ILE A 268 13.22 -6.22 13.50
CA ILE A 268 11.77 -6.03 13.62
C ILE A 268 11.20 -7.14 14.49
N LYS A 269 10.45 -6.76 15.52
CA LYS A 269 9.87 -7.70 16.50
C LYS A 269 8.47 -8.15 16.12
N THR A 270 7.71 -7.27 15.51
CA THR A 270 6.33 -7.54 15.08
C THR A 270 6.34 -8.47 13.87
N PRO A 271 5.48 -9.51 13.83
CA PRO A 271 5.43 -10.43 12.70
C PRO A 271 5.30 -9.70 11.36
N LEU A 272 6.29 -9.90 10.50
CA LEU A 272 6.41 -9.25 9.19
C LEU A 272 6.46 -10.32 8.10
N PHE A 273 5.52 -10.24 7.17
CA PHE A 273 5.51 -11.02 5.93
C PHE A 273 6.06 -10.17 4.79
N LEU A 274 7.02 -10.72 4.04
CA LEU A 274 7.61 -10.07 2.89
C LEU A 274 7.12 -10.77 1.63
N LEU A 275 6.31 -10.06 0.84
CA LEU A 275 5.93 -10.48 -0.50
C LEU A 275 6.76 -9.64 -1.47
N ASN A 276 7.71 -10.25 -2.18
CA ASN A 276 8.55 -9.51 -3.11
C ASN A 276 8.91 -10.40 -4.30
N SER A 277 8.86 -9.83 -5.51
CA SER A 277 9.40 -10.52 -6.69
C SER A 277 10.92 -10.54 -6.64
N ASP A 278 11.52 -11.67 -7.03
CA ASP A 278 12.99 -11.77 -7.19
C ASP A 278 13.52 -10.77 -8.21
N PHE A 279 12.69 -10.42 -9.20
CA PHE A 279 12.98 -9.47 -10.27
C PHE A 279 12.01 -8.29 -10.24
N ASP A 280 11.87 -7.65 -9.08
CA ASP A 280 11.05 -6.45 -8.95
C ASP A 280 11.41 -5.41 -10.03
N LYS A 281 10.40 -4.99 -10.80
CA LYS A 281 10.57 -4.11 -11.95
C LYS A 281 11.21 -2.78 -11.57
N PHE A 282 10.81 -2.18 -10.45
CA PHE A 282 11.34 -0.89 -10.04
C PHE A 282 12.82 -1.02 -9.66
N GLN A 283 13.16 -2.04 -8.87
CA GLN A 283 14.51 -2.36 -8.46
C GLN A 283 15.43 -2.66 -9.65
N VAL A 284 15.00 -3.52 -10.57
CA VAL A 284 15.78 -3.88 -11.76
C VAL A 284 16.00 -2.65 -12.65
N ILE A 285 14.93 -1.95 -13.04
CA ILE A 285 15.04 -0.88 -14.04
C ILE A 285 15.65 0.40 -13.45
N ASN A 286 15.19 0.84 -12.28
CA ASN A 286 15.52 2.18 -11.76
C ASN A 286 16.73 2.17 -10.82
N LEU A 287 17.00 1.04 -10.15
CA LEU A 287 18.04 0.95 -9.12
C LEU A 287 19.28 0.16 -9.59
N LEU A 288 19.10 -0.90 -10.39
CA LEU A 288 20.19 -1.75 -10.89
C LEU A 288 20.71 -1.31 -12.27
N ILE A 289 19.83 -1.10 -13.25
CA ILE A 289 20.21 -0.94 -14.67
C ILE A 289 20.67 0.49 -15.03
N TYR A 290 20.47 1.49 -14.15
CA TYR A 290 20.65 2.93 -14.43
C TYR A 290 21.64 3.26 -15.57
N PHE A 291 21.06 3.47 -16.76
CA PHE A 291 21.56 3.90 -18.08
C PHE A 291 22.88 3.36 -18.64
N HIS A 292 23.92 3.13 -17.84
CA HIS A 292 25.24 2.74 -18.35
C HIS A 292 25.28 1.29 -18.87
N PHE A 293 24.33 0.45 -18.46
CA PHE A 293 24.22 -0.93 -18.93
C PHE A 293 23.43 -1.05 -20.25
N LEU A 294 22.51 -0.13 -20.54
CA LEU A 294 21.70 -0.15 -21.76
C LEU A 294 22.51 0.29 -23.00
N ASP A 295 23.44 1.24 -22.84
CA ASP A 295 24.36 1.64 -23.92
C ASP A 295 25.31 0.50 -24.34
N LYS A 296 25.69 -0.39 -23.40
CA LYS A 296 26.56 -1.53 -23.70
C LYS A 296 25.85 -2.73 -24.31
N LEU A 297 24.51 -2.79 -24.23
CA LEU A 297 23.72 -3.93 -24.71
C LEU A 297 22.88 -3.60 -25.96
N HIS A 298 22.92 -2.37 -26.47
CA HIS A 298 22.06 -1.92 -27.59
C HIS A 298 20.57 -2.21 -27.37
N LEU A 299 20.11 -2.28 -26.11
CA LEU A 299 18.71 -2.54 -25.80
C LEU A 299 17.97 -1.21 -25.69
N THR A 300 17.07 -0.95 -26.63
CA THR A 300 16.21 0.24 -26.59
C THR A 300 15.24 0.19 -25.41
N PRO A 301 14.82 1.34 -24.84
CA PRO A 301 13.93 1.39 -23.68
C PRO A 301 12.56 0.69 -23.86
N TYR A 302 12.19 0.37 -25.11
CA TYR A 302 10.90 -0.22 -25.48
C TYR A 302 10.93 -1.75 -25.62
N SER A 303 12.08 -2.41 -25.44
CA SER A 303 12.21 -3.85 -25.68
C SER A 303 11.83 -4.75 -24.50
N PHE A 304 11.42 -4.20 -23.35
CA PHE A 304 10.92 -5.00 -22.21
C PHE A 304 9.39 -5.15 -22.25
N THR A 305 8.87 -5.76 -23.31
CA THR A 305 7.60 -6.49 -23.25
C THR A 305 7.93 -7.93 -22.89
N ILE A 306 7.96 -8.23 -21.59
CA ILE A 306 8.05 -9.62 -21.12
C ILE A 306 6.69 -10.25 -21.39
N TRP A 307 6.63 -11.12 -22.40
CA TRP A 307 5.48 -12.01 -22.62
C TRP A 307 5.46 -13.04 -21.49
N TYR A 308 4.32 -13.14 -20.79
CA TYR A 308 4.09 -14.19 -19.82
C TYR A 308 3.96 -15.54 -20.55
N SER A 309 4.81 -16.50 -20.23
CA SER A 309 4.48 -17.92 -20.29
C SER A 309 4.73 -18.51 -18.92
N THR A 310 3.68 -18.81 -18.17
CA THR A 310 3.74 -19.53 -16.90
C THR A 310 4.07 -20.99 -17.16
N PRO A 311 5.06 -21.59 -16.47
CA PRO A 311 4.99 -22.98 -16.09
C PRO A 311 4.34 -23.08 -14.71
N SER A 312 3.34 -23.94 -14.65
CA SER A 312 2.63 -24.45 -13.49
C SER A 312 3.53 -24.92 -12.34
N ASN A 313 3.01 -24.76 -11.13
CA ASN A 313 3.42 -25.35 -9.84
C ASN A 313 4.37 -24.51 -8.97
N MET A 314 3.76 -23.67 -8.14
CA MET A 314 4.25 -23.41 -6.79
C MET A 314 3.05 -23.54 -5.86
N ASP A 315 3.03 -24.64 -5.10
CA ASP A 315 2.08 -24.84 -4.01
C ASP A 315 2.29 -23.74 -2.96
N LEU A 316 1.28 -22.88 -2.83
CA LEU A 316 1.12 -22.02 -1.66
C LEU A 316 0.62 -22.91 -0.51
N VAL A 317 1.45 -23.12 0.50
CA VAL A 317 0.97 -23.61 1.79
C VAL A 317 0.48 -22.39 2.58
N ILE A 318 -0.85 -22.35 2.77
CA ILE A 318 -1.59 -21.43 3.65
C ILE A 318 -1.38 -21.86 5.11
#